data_AF-D8K9A6-F1
#
_entry.id   AF-D8K9A6-F1
#
_cell.length_a   1.000
_cell.length_b   1.000
_cell.length_c   1.000
_cell.angle_alpha   90.00
_cell.angle_beta   90.00
_cell.angle_gamma   90.00
#
_symmetry.space_group_name_H-M   'P 1'
#
loop_
_entity.id
_entity.type
_entity.pdbx_description
1 polymer ?
#
loop_
_entity_poly.entity_id
_entity_poly.type
_entity_poly.pdbx_seq_one_letter_code
_entity_poly.pdbx_strand_id
1 'polypeptide(L)'
;MGTPQHPVPFGGREEDLARLDAWLEEPNHPPYRLLAAPAGRGKSALLARWSRRLLEREDLAVAFFPVSIRFGTNLARVVFTTLAARLAKFHGKPLPAKADPKSEDWQGLVADYLAQPLPGERRLLVILDGLDEAAGWEAGPHLFPFNLPATTRMVVSARYVAGDKDPSGWQRRLNWDTPGRAETMTLEALTPLGVADVLTQMAFPLDRLGANVDIVAELYRLSAGDPLLVKLYVDDLWAQGEEVTRLRPEDLRGIRPGLEGFFKKWWDDQRQLWEERDPFERPVVEELFNLLSCALGPLNHEDMFCLASSSTVRLTTRTLDGALKPLKRFIMGDGRSQGYVFSHPRLGIHFYEQLSKPECEKLETRFLSWGEETLKALNQKRFEPKAVSPYVVQYYGAHLERANQGVDAFLPLVSDGWRQAWLHREGAYGGFLSDVQRVWRKAVQVNSQRVAGNQPAPYLGLEIRCALCQASINSLAGNIPSNLLLSLVQHEIWSPAQGLAYVRQVPDKQERVSAFRQLVPHLRAEEREEVLGEALAAARAIEEEGVRAQVLRVLINKLVSLSCAFLYPLWQNTLPVLASQRRSDFLNDIRTLTPLIAKIGGQKAVEETFRAIRNVMRWWP
;
A
#
# COMPACT_ATOMS: atom_id res chain seq x y z
N MET A 1 -14.30 -9.23 -15.64
CA MET A 1 -13.90 -9.28 -17.07
C MET A 1 -15.09 -9.10 -18.02
N GLY A 2 -16.22 -8.51 -17.56
CA GLY A 2 -17.46 -8.49 -18.34
C GLY A 2 -18.14 -9.86 -18.42
N THR A 3 -19.37 -9.87 -18.89
CA THR A 3 -20.12 -11.06 -19.31
C THR A 3 -20.59 -10.84 -20.75
N PRO A 4 -21.00 -11.87 -21.51
CA PRO A 4 -21.56 -11.65 -22.85
C PRO A 4 -22.74 -10.67 -22.86
N GLN A 5 -23.54 -10.62 -21.78
CA GLN A 5 -24.67 -9.69 -21.63
C GLN A 5 -24.24 -8.28 -21.20
N HIS A 6 -23.09 -8.18 -20.53
CA HIS A 6 -22.50 -6.91 -20.07
C HIS A 6 -20.99 -6.93 -20.38
N PRO A 7 -20.61 -6.80 -21.66
CA PRO A 7 -19.21 -6.79 -22.06
C PRO A 7 -18.51 -5.56 -21.48
N VAL A 8 -17.20 -5.67 -21.27
CA VAL A 8 -16.37 -4.57 -20.76
C VAL A 8 -15.39 -4.16 -21.87
N PRO A 9 -15.39 -2.89 -22.31
CA PRO A 9 -14.56 -2.41 -23.40
C PRO A 9 -13.07 -2.71 -23.16
N PHE A 10 -12.45 -3.45 -24.08
CA PHE A 10 -11.02 -3.75 -24.07
C PHE A 10 -10.56 -4.18 -25.47
N GLY A 11 -9.52 -3.55 -26.01
CA GLY A 11 -8.98 -3.81 -27.34
C GLY A 11 -7.76 -2.95 -27.63
N GLY A 12 -7.05 -3.23 -28.71
CA GLY A 12 -5.88 -2.47 -29.17
C GLY A 12 -4.64 -2.64 -28.31
N ARG A 13 -4.52 -3.77 -27.60
CA ARG A 13 -3.47 -4.02 -26.59
C ARG A 13 -2.67 -5.29 -26.83
N GLU A 14 -2.75 -5.92 -27.99
CA GLU A 14 -2.04 -7.19 -28.20
C GLU A 14 -0.52 -7.06 -28.21
N GLU A 15 0.03 -5.98 -28.76
CA GLU A 15 1.48 -5.75 -28.68
C GLU A 15 1.94 -5.54 -27.23
N ASP A 16 1.13 -4.88 -26.40
CA ASP A 16 1.40 -4.71 -24.98
C ASP A 16 1.39 -6.06 -24.23
N LEU A 17 0.42 -6.92 -24.54
CA LEU A 17 0.31 -8.26 -23.97
C LEU A 17 1.47 -9.16 -24.42
N ALA A 18 1.79 -9.16 -25.71
CA ALA A 18 2.93 -9.90 -26.26
C ALA A 18 4.27 -9.47 -25.63
N ARG A 19 4.46 -8.17 -25.36
CA ARG A 19 5.64 -7.68 -24.64
C ARG A 19 5.71 -8.18 -23.20
N LEU A 20 4.58 -8.35 -22.52
CA LEU A 20 4.54 -8.94 -21.17
C LEU A 20 4.83 -10.44 -21.21
N ASP A 21 4.28 -11.16 -22.20
CA ASP A 21 4.55 -12.58 -22.41
C ASP A 21 6.03 -12.84 -22.72
N ALA A 22 6.63 -12.07 -23.64
CA ALA A 22 8.05 -12.20 -23.99
C ALA A 22 8.97 -12.00 -22.78
N TRP A 23 8.67 -11.00 -21.93
CA TRP A 23 9.45 -10.74 -20.70
C TRP A 23 9.30 -11.85 -19.66
N LEU A 24 8.10 -12.43 -19.54
CA LEU A 24 7.84 -13.53 -18.61
C LEU A 24 8.60 -14.81 -19.01
N GLU A 25 8.73 -15.07 -20.32
CA GLU A 25 9.37 -16.28 -20.85
C GLU A 25 10.89 -16.19 -20.95
N GLU A 26 11.47 -15.02 -21.25
CA GLU A 26 12.92 -14.90 -21.44
C GLU A 26 13.66 -14.94 -20.08
N PRO A 27 14.50 -15.96 -19.79
CA PRO A 27 15.14 -16.11 -18.48
C PRO A 27 16.11 -14.98 -18.13
N ASN A 28 16.76 -14.40 -19.15
CA ASN A 28 17.80 -13.39 -18.97
C ASN A 28 17.25 -11.98 -18.71
N HIS A 29 15.93 -11.76 -18.84
CA HIS A 29 15.35 -10.48 -18.50
C HIS A 29 15.41 -10.24 -16.98
N PRO A 30 15.48 -8.96 -16.55
CA PRO A 30 15.33 -8.58 -15.15
C PRO A 30 14.04 -9.14 -14.53
N PRO A 31 14.08 -9.60 -13.27
CA PRO A 31 12.94 -10.25 -12.62
C PRO A 31 11.83 -9.27 -12.21
N TYR A 32 12.13 -7.99 -12.13
CA TYR A 32 11.15 -6.94 -11.88
C TYR A 32 10.78 -6.23 -13.19
N ARG A 33 9.49 -5.91 -13.34
CA ARG A 33 9.01 -5.00 -14.39
C ARG A 33 8.10 -3.93 -13.80
N LEU A 34 8.37 -2.69 -14.15
CA LEU A 34 7.62 -1.52 -13.73
C LEU A 34 6.78 -1.00 -14.90
N LEU A 35 5.45 -1.13 -14.77
CA LEU A 35 4.46 -0.55 -15.67
C LEU A 35 4.06 0.83 -15.15
N ALA A 36 4.79 1.87 -15.54
CA ALA A 36 4.50 3.24 -15.11
C ALA A 36 3.96 4.07 -16.28
N ALA A 37 2.77 4.64 -16.09
CA ALA A 37 2.12 5.47 -17.11
C ALA A 37 1.13 6.45 -16.46
N PRO A 38 0.73 7.54 -17.15
CA PRO A 38 -0.30 8.44 -16.65
C PRO A 38 -1.61 7.73 -16.28
N ALA A 39 -2.45 8.42 -15.49
CA ALA A 39 -3.78 7.93 -15.15
C ALA A 39 -4.63 7.69 -16.41
N GLY A 40 -5.50 6.68 -16.41
CA GLY A 40 -6.43 6.42 -17.53
C GLY A 40 -5.85 5.67 -18.73
N ARG A 41 -4.55 5.35 -18.76
CA ARG A 41 -3.93 4.57 -19.86
C ARG A 41 -4.25 3.06 -19.88
N GLY A 42 -5.11 2.57 -18.98
CA GLY A 42 -5.57 1.19 -19.00
C GLY A 42 -4.64 0.15 -18.35
N LYS A 43 -3.66 0.56 -17.53
CA LYS A 43 -2.72 -0.34 -16.82
C LYS A 43 -3.43 -1.50 -16.09
N SER A 44 -4.37 -1.18 -15.22
CA SER A 44 -5.14 -2.17 -14.45
C SER A 44 -5.92 -3.13 -15.34
N ALA A 45 -6.51 -2.62 -16.42
CA ALA A 45 -7.26 -3.44 -17.37
C ALA A 45 -6.34 -4.41 -18.13
N LEU A 46 -5.17 -3.94 -18.58
CA LEU A 46 -4.14 -4.74 -19.24
C LEU A 46 -3.66 -5.86 -18.30
N LEU A 47 -3.24 -5.52 -17.08
CA LEU A 47 -2.70 -6.48 -16.12
C LEU A 47 -3.76 -7.50 -15.67
N ALA A 48 -5.02 -7.06 -15.46
CA ALA A 48 -6.11 -7.98 -15.14
C ALA A 48 -6.39 -8.96 -16.29
N ARG A 49 -6.41 -8.48 -17.54
CA ARG A 49 -6.60 -9.32 -18.74
C ARG A 49 -5.44 -10.29 -18.93
N TRP A 50 -4.21 -9.81 -18.80
CA TRP A 50 -3.00 -10.64 -18.87
C TRP A 50 -3.00 -11.73 -17.80
N SER A 51 -3.25 -11.36 -16.53
CA SER A 51 -3.31 -12.33 -15.44
C SER A 51 -4.34 -13.43 -15.71
N ARG A 52 -5.50 -13.10 -16.29
CA ARG A 52 -6.54 -14.08 -16.62
C ARG A 52 -6.09 -15.06 -17.70
N ARG A 53 -5.40 -14.60 -18.75
CA ARG A 53 -4.82 -15.47 -19.80
C ARG A 53 -3.82 -16.46 -19.21
N LEU A 54 -3.05 -16.03 -18.22
CA LEU A 54 -2.04 -16.86 -17.58
C LEU A 54 -2.60 -17.88 -16.59
N LEU A 55 -3.82 -17.73 -16.09
CA LEU A 55 -4.42 -18.64 -15.10
C LEU A 55 -4.67 -20.07 -15.64
N GLU A 56 -4.63 -20.26 -16.96
CA GLU A 56 -4.81 -21.57 -17.60
C GLU A 56 -3.53 -22.41 -17.59
N ARG A 57 -2.41 -21.83 -17.18
CA ARG A 57 -1.10 -22.49 -17.17
C ARG A 57 -0.84 -23.24 -15.88
N GLU A 58 -0.39 -24.49 -16.00
CA GLU A 58 -0.06 -25.33 -14.85
C GLU A 58 1.37 -25.12 -14.33
N ASP A 59 2.26 -24.58 -15.16
CA ASP A 59 3.68 -24.32 -14.84
C ASP A 59 3.89 -23.01 -14.07
N LEU A 60 2.85 -22.17 -13.96
CA LEU A 60 2.93 -20.81 -13.45
C LEU A 60 1.88 -20.52 -12.39
N ALA A 61 2.31 -20.10 -11.20
CA ALA A 61 1.43 -19.59 -10.16
C ALA A 61 1.31 -18.06 -10.28
N VAL A 62 0.09 -17.54 -10.44
CA VAL A 62 -0.17 -16.10 -10.60
C VAL A 62 -0.83 -15.51 -9.34
N ALA A 63 -0.13 -14.58 -8.69
CA ALA A 63 -0.65 -13.73 -7.62
C ALA A 63 -0.94 -12.32 -8.14
N PHE A 64 -2.19 -12.03 -8.47
CA PHE A 64 -2.65 -10.68 -8.81
C PHE A 64 -3.26 -9.99 -7.59
N PHE A 65 -2.82 -8.78 -7.29
CA PHE A 65 -3.40 -7.95 -6.23
C PHE A 65 -3.54 -6.48 -6.66
N PRO A 66 -4.76 -5.93 -6.68
CA PRO A 66 -4.98 -4.51 -6.97
C PRO A 66 -4.90 -3.68 -5.68
N VAL A 67 -3.94 -2.78 -5.59
CA VAL A 67 -3.83 -1.73 -4.58
C VAL A 67 -4.74 -0.59 -5.01
N SER A 68 -5.92 -0.44 -4.39
CA SER A 68 -6.82 0.66 -4.75
C SER A 68 -7.61 1.25 -3.59
N ILE A 69 -7.63 2.58 -3.55
CA ILE A 69 -8.44 3.37 -2.62
C ILE A 69 -9.92 3.05 -2.79
N ARG A 70 -10.37 2.83 -4.03
CA ARG A 70 -11.79 2.60 -4.38
C ARG A 70 -12.38 1.35 -3.74
N PHE A 71 -11.54 0.35 -3.47
CA PHE A 71 -11.93 -0.92 -2.87
C PHE A 71 -11.38 -1.10 -1.44
N GLY A 72 -10.70 -0.09 -0.89
CA GLY A 72 -10.04 -0.17 0.42
C GLY A 72 -8.89 -1.19 0.47
N THR A 73 -8.41 -1.67 -0.67
CA THR A 73 -7.31 -2.65 -0.78
C THR A 73 -5.93 -2.01 -0.77
N ASN A 74 -5.86 -0.69 -0.60
CA ASN A 74 -4.62 0.08 -0.59
C ASN A 74 -3.96 0.21 0.79
N LEU A 75 -4.64 -0.25 1.84
CA LEU A 75 -4.12 -0.26 3.20
C LEU A 75 -3.10 -1.37 3.38
N ALA A 76 -1.97 -1.08 4.04
CA ALA A 76 -0.85 -2.02 4.23
C ALA A 76 -1.32 -3.41 4.72
N ARG A 77 -2.18 -3.42 5.73
CA ARG A 77 -2.74 -4.64 6.31
C ARG A 77 -3.43 -5.49 5.25
N VAL A 78 -4.29 -4.92 4.42
CA VAL A 78 -5.05 -5.66 3.40
C VAL A 78 -4.12 -6.17 2.29
N VAL A 79 -3.18 -5.35 1.84
CA VAL A 79 -2.19 -5.71 0.81
C VAL A 79 -1.36 -6.91 1.26
N PHE A 80 -0.67 -6.77 2.39
CA PHE A 80 0.32 -7.76 2.79
C PHE A 80 -0.32 -9.03 3.35
N THR A 81 -1.44 -8.95 4.09
CA THR A 81 -2.18 -10.15 4.54
C THR A 81 -2.63 -11.01 3.36
N THR A 82 -3.20 -10.37 2.33
CA THR A 82 -3.76 -11.09 1.17
C THR A 82 -2.65 -11.67 0.30
N LEU A 83 -1.58 -10.92 0.07
CA LEU A 83 -0.41 -11.43 -0.66
C LEU A 83 0.24 -12.59 0.10
N ALA A 84 0.48 -12.45 1.40
CA ALA A 84 1.03 -13.52 2.23
C ALA A 84 0.13 -14.77 2.19
N ALA A 85 -1.19 -14.60 2.28
CA ALA A 85 -2.15 -15.69 2.14
C ALA A 85 -2.05 -16.44 0.82
N ARG A 86 -1.95 -15.70 -0.27
CA ARG A 86 -1.86 -16.30 -1.59
C ARG A 86 -0.52 -16.99 -1.82
N LEU A 87 0.57 -16.35 -1.39
CA LEU A 87 1.91 -16.92 -1.49
C LEU A 87 2.07 -18.17 -0.62
N ALA A 88 1.62 -18.14 0.64
CA ALA A 88 1.62 -19.30 1.53
C ALA A 88 0.94 -20.52 0.88
N LYS A 89 -0.24 -20.30 0.27
CA LYS A 89 -0.96 -21.34 -0.48
C LYS A 89 -0.12 -21.91 -1.63
N PHE A 90 0.56 -21.06 -2.40
CA PHE A 90 1.42 -21.50 -3.50
C PHE A 90 2.66 -22.26 -3.03
N HIS A 91 3.24 -21.88 -1.89
CA HIS A 91 4.35 -22.61 -1.27
C HIS A 91 3.91 -23.88 -0.53
N GLY A 92 2.61 -24.19 -0.46
CA GLY A 92 2.08 -25.32 0.32
C GLY A 92 2.28 -25.17 1.83
N LYS A 93 2.48 -23.93 2.30
CA LYS A 93 2.71 -23.60 3.71
C LYS A 93 1.38 -23.12 4.35
N PRO A 94 1.07 -23.54 5.59
CA PRO A 94 -0.12 -23.06 6.26
C PRO A 94 0.02 -21.56 6.57
N LEU A 95 -1.06 -20.81 6.32
CA LEU A 95 -1.16 -19.44 6.81
C LEU A 95 -0.95 -19.39 8.33
N PRO A 96 -0.37 -18.31 8.88
CA PRO A 96 -0.40 -18.07 10.31
C PRO A 96 -1.85 -18.09 10.79
N ALA A 97 -2.20 -19.00 11.70
CA ALA A 97 -3.56 -19.16 12.24
C ALA A 97 -3.96 -18.01 13.20
N LYS A 98 -3.27 -16.87 13.13
CA LYS A 98 -3.30 -15.78 14.10
C LYS A 98 -4.69 -15.12 14.18
N ALA A 99 -5.06 -14.69 15.39
CA ALA A 99 -5.90 -13.51 15.59
C ALA A 99 -5.03 -12.25 15.38
N ASP A 100 -5.10 -11.70 14.17
CA ASP A 100 -4.73 -10.33 13.76
C ASP A 100 -3.26 -9.83 13.93
N PRO A 101 -2.37 -10.00 12.92
CA PRO A 101 -0.97 -9.52 12.93
C PRO A 101 -0.80 -8.10 12.36
N LYS A 102 0.30 -7.40 12.71
CA LYS A 102 0.63 -6.05 12.18
C LYS A 102 1.01 -6.12 10.70
N SER A 103 0.79 -5.02 9.96
CA SER A 103 1.09 -4.92 8.52
C SER A 103 2.56 -5.21 8.18
N GLU A 104 3.51 -4.81 9.03
CA GLU A 104 4.95 -5.03 8.86
C GLU A 104 5.33 -6.52 8.94
N ASP A 105 4.68 -7.30 9.81
CA ASP A 105 4.90 -8.74 9.93
C ASP A 105 4.47 -9.46 8.65
N TRP A 106 3.36 -9.01 8.06
CA TRP A 106 2.89 -9.54 6.77
C TRP A 106 3.80 -9.15 5.62
N GLN A 107 4.37 -7.93 5.64
CA GLN A 107 5.32 -7.49 4.63
C GLN A 107 6.60 -8.33 4.66
N GLY A 108 7.15 -8.61 5.84
CA GLY A 108 8.29 -9.53 6.01
C GLY A 108 7.98 -10.92 5.47
N LEU A 109 6.83 -11.48 5.81
CA LEU A 109 6.40 -12.79 5.31
C LEU A 109 6.23 -12.83 3.78
N VAL A 110 5.70 -11.75 3.18
CA VAL A 110 5.65 -11.61 1.71
C VAL A 110 7.06 -11.61 1.13
N ALA A 111 8.00 -10.85 1.72
CA ALA A 111 9.38 -10.81 1.27
C ALA A 111 10.07 -12.20 1.35
N ASP A 112 9.83 -12.95 2.43
CA ASP A 112 10.37 -14.30 2.61
C ASP A 112 9.87 -15.28 1.55
N TYR A 113 8.56 -15.25 1.25
CA TYR A 113 7.99 -16.07 0.19
C TYR A 113 8.54 -15.69 -1.18
N LEU A 114 8.62 -14.39 -1.48
CA LEU A 114 9.19 -13.90 -2.75
C LEU A 114 10.66 -14.29 -2.93
N ALA A 115 11.42 -14.41 -1.84
CA ALA A 115 12.83 -14.80 -1.85
C ALA A 115 13.07 -16.31 -2.05
N GLN A 116 12.01 -17.13 -2.00
CA GLN A 116 12.09 -18.59 -2.14
C GLN A 116 11.48 -19.06 -3.47
N PRO A 117 12.06 -20.04 -4.17
CA PRO A 117 11.39 -20.66 -5.32
C PRO A 117 10.16 -21.45 -4.86
N LEU A 118 9.18 -21.60 -5.74
CA LEU A 118 8.03 -22.47 -5.46
C LEU A 118 8.44 -23.96 -5.48
N PRO A 119 7.73 -24.82 -4.73
CA PRO A 119 7.93 -26.26 -4.82
C PRO A 119 7.62 -26.81 -6.22
N GLY A 120 8.32 -27.87 -6.63
CA GLY A 120 8.04 -28.59 -7.87
C GLY A 120 8.41 -27.83 -9.15
N GLU A 121 9.42 -26.96 -9.10
CA GLU A 121 9.94 -26.17 -10.24
C GLU A 121 8.93 -25.23 -10.91
N ARG A 122 7.77 -24.97 -10.27
CA ARG A 122 6.81 -23.99 -10.77
C ARG A 122 7.38 -22.58 -10.72
N ARG A 123 7.01 -21.77 -11.72
CA ARG A 123 7.31 -20.33 -11.74
C ARG A 123 6.30 -19.54 -10.92
N LEU A 124 6.73 -18.44 -10.33
CA LEU A 124 5.87 -17.50 -9.61
C LEU A 124 5.82 -16.17 -10.36
N LEU A 125 4.62 -15.68 -10.61
CA LEU A 125 4.38 -14.32 -11.10
C LEU A 125 3.54 -13.55 -10.08
N VAL A 126 4.08 -12.45 -9.56
CA VAL A 126 3.35 -11.52 -8.71
C VAL A 126 3.05 -10.23 -9.49
N ILE A 127 1.78 -9.82 -9.50
CA ILE A 127 1.31 -8.61 -10.16
C ILE A 127 0.68 -7.71 -9.10
N LEU A 128 1.33 -6.60 -8.81
CA LEU A 128 0.85 -5.57 -7.90
C LEU A 128 0.42 -4.34 -8.70
N ASP A 129 -0.89 -4.12 -8.81
CA ASP A 129 -1.46 -3.07 -9.64
C ASP A 129 -1.85 -1.84 -8.81
N GLY A 130 -1.37 -0.64 -9.16
CA GLY A 130 -1.77 0.61 -8.50
C GLY A 130 -0.96 0.99 -7.26
N LEU A 131 0.35 0.73 -7.25
CA LEU A 131 1.21 0.99 -6.08
C LEU A 131 1.19 2.46 -5.62
N ASP A 132 0.91 3.40 -6.53
CA ASP A 132 0.74 4.82 -6.23
C ASP A 132 -0.52 5.15 -5.40
N GLU A 133 -1.49 4.24 -5.27
CA GLU A 133 -2.69 4.40 -4.45
C GLU A 133 -2.49 3.95 -2.99
N ALA A 134 -1.30 3.45 -2.63
CA ALA A 134 -0.96 3.03 -1.26
C ALA A 134 -1.24 4.14 -0.23
N ALA A 135 -1.92 3.80 0.87
CA ALA A 135 -2.23 4.74 1.94
C ALA A 135 -1.82 4.21 3.31
N GLY A 136 -1.15 5.06 4.09
CA GLY A 136 -0.67 4.72 5.43
C GLY A 136 0.62 3.91 5.47
N TRP A 137 1.31 3.75 4.32
CA TRP A 137 2.62 3.11 4.21
C TRP A 137 3.37 3.62 2.98
N GLU A 138 4.69 3.53 2.99
CA GLU A 138 5.53 4.04 1.91
C GLU A 138 6.05 2.91 1.02
N ALA A 139 5.91 3.09 -0.29
CA ALA A 139 6.53 2.23 -1.29
C ALA A 139 8.01 2.55 -1.46
N GLY A 140 8.79 2.20 -0.44
CA GLY A 140 10.21 2.52 -0.33
C GLY A 140 11.17 1.43 -0.86
N PRO A 141 12.48 1.64 -0.69
CA PRO A 141 13.54 0.80 -1.28
C PRO A 141 13.62 -0.62 -0.69
N HIS A 142 12.93 -0.86 0.43
CA HIS A 142 12.89 -2.15 1.14
C HIS A 142 11.54 -2.85 1.01
N LEU A 143 10.66 -2.37 0.12
CA LEU A 143 9.34 -2.97 -0.06
C LEU A 143 9.41 -4.41 -0.56
N PHE A 144 10.36 -4.70 -1.45
CA PHE A 144 10.55 -6.03 -2.05
C PHE A 144 11.99 -6.52 -1.85
N PRO A 145 12.22 -7.85 -1.86
CA PRO A 145 13.56 -8.42 -1.75
C PRO A 145 14.54 -7.84 -2.78
N PHE A 146 15.82 -7.75 -2.40
CA PHE A 146 16.83 -7.26 -3.33
C PHE A 146 17.00 -8.20 -4.54
N ASN A 147 17.03 -9.52 -4.28
CA ASN A 147 17.13 -10.56 -5.29
C ASN A 147 15.88 -11.43 -5.27
N LEU A 148 15.35 -11.75 -6.46
CA LEU A 148 14.33 -12.79 -6.65
C LEU A 148 14.97 -14.06 -7.22
N PRO A 149 14.44 -15.25 -6.89
CA PRO A 149 14.79 -16.48 -7.60
C PRO A 149 14.58 -16.32 -9.11
N ALA A 150 15.36 -17.04 -9.92
CA ALA A 150 15.23 -17.01 -11.39
C ALA A 150 13.83 -17.45 -11.88
N THR A 151 13.10 -18.23 -11.07
CA THR A 151 11.73 -18.69 -11.35
C THR A 151 10.64 -17.72 -10.88
N THR A 152 11.01 -16.60 -10.24
CA THR A 152 10.08 -15.61 -9.72
C THR A 152 10.18 -14.31 -10.50
N ARG A 153 9.04 -13.84 -11.01
CA ARG A 153 8.88 -12.57 -11.72
C ARG A 153 7.87 -11.69 -10.98
N MET A 154 8.08 -10.38 -11.02
CA MET A 154 7.17 -9.43 -10.40
C MET A 154 6.91 -8.21 -11.29
N VAL A 155 5.62 -7.91 -11.49
CA VAL A 155 5.17 -6.69 -12.18
C VAL A 155 4.55 -5.75 -11.17
N VAL A 156 4.99 -4.50 -11.17
CA VAL A 156 4.40 -3.42 -10.39
C VAL A 156 3.85 -2.36 -11.34
N SER A 157 2.62 -1.95 -11.14
CA SER A 157 1.97 -0.86 -11.88
C SER A 157 1.85 0.39 -11.02
N ALA A 158 2.12 1.55 -11.59
CA ALA A 158 1.94 2.83 -10.89
C ALA A 158 1.64 4.00 -11.84
N ARG A 159 0.96 5.03 -11.33
CA ARG A 159 0.92 6.37 -11.94
C ARG A 159 2.17 7.16 -11.58
N TYR A 160 2.52 8.12 -12.43
CA TYR A 160 3.53 9.13 -12.07
C TYR A 160 3.03 9.94 -10.86
N VAL A 161 3.89 10.13 -9.87
CA VAL A 161 3.60 10.99 -8.71
C VAL A 161 4.20 12.37 -8.94
N ALA A 162 3.82 13.37 -8.12
CA ALA A 162 4.30 14.73 -8.27
C ALA A 162 5.83 14.80 -8.33
N GLY A 163 6.36 15.46 -9.37
CA GLY A 163 7.80 15.57 -9.64
C GLY A 163 8.37 14.50 -10.57
N ASP A 164 7.63 13.42 -10.85
CA ASP A 164 8.04 12.42 -11.84
C ASP A 164 7.73 12.90 -13.26
N LYS A 165 8.70 12.73 -14.17
CA LYS A 165 8.52 12.96 -15.61
C LYS A 165 8.38 11.67 -16.40
N ASP A 166 8.89 10.57 -15.85
CA ASP A 166 9.03 9.28 -16.49
C ASP A 166 9.10 8.16 -15.42
N PRO A 167 9.19 6.87 -15.81
CA PRO A 167 9.28 5.76 -14.87
C PRO A 167 10.49 5.78 -13.91
N SER A 168 11.54 6.57 -14.17
CA SER A 168 12.77 6.58 -13.36
C SER A 168 12.55 7.05 -11.92
N GLY A 169 11.52 7.88 -11.69
CA GLY A 169 11.14 8.30 -10.34
C GLY A 169 10.77 7.10 -9.46
N TRP A 170 9.95 6.20 -10.00
CA TRP A 170 9.56 4.96 -9.33
C TRP A 170 10.71 3.96 -9.21
N GLN A 171 11.57 3.85 -10.22
CA GLN A 171 12.76 3.00 -10.11
C GLN A 171 13.63 3.41 -8.92
N ARG A 172 13.95 4.70 -8.77
CA ARG A 172 14.73 5.20 -7.63
C ARG A 172 14.04 4.95 -6.29
N ARG A 173 12.73 5.18 -6.18
CA ARG A 173 11.96 4.94 -4.94
C ARG A 173 11.99 3.48 -4.50
N LEU A 174 11.91 2.55 -5.44
CA LEU A 174 11.94 1.10 -5.18
C LEU A 174 13.36 0.52 -5.17
N ASN A 175 14.40 1.33 -5.37
CA ASN A 175 15.80 0.90 -5.54
C ASN A 175 15.99 -0.02 -6.77
N TRP A 176 15.22 0.18 -7.83
CA TRP A 176 15.19 -0.63 -9.06
C TRP A 176 15.97 -0.01 -10.23
N ASP A 177 16.73 1.05 -9.98
CA ASP A 177 17.56 1.76 -10.94
C ASP A 177 18.93 1.10 -11.20
N THR A 178 19.24 0.02 -10.47
CA THR A 178 20.44 -0.81 -10.73
C THR A 178 20.28 -1.60 -12.05
N PRO A 179 21.30 -1.62 -12.94
CA PRO A 179 21.26 -2.41 -14.17
C PRO A 179 20.93 -3.89 -13.93
N GLY A 180 20.06 -4.46 -14.77
CA GLY A 180 19.64 -5.86 -14.66
C GLY A 180 18.60 -6.14 -13.58
N ARG A 181 18.19 -5.13 -12.78
CA ARG A 181 17.24 -5.33 -11.68
C ARG A 181 15.79 -5.21 -12.12
N ALA A 182 15.44 -4.19 -12.88
CA ALA A 182 14.10 -3.99 -13.39
C ALA A 182 14.05 -3.44 -14.82
N GLU A 183 13.02 -3.81 -15.56
CA GLU A 183 12.66 -3.17 -16.83
C GLU A 183 11.45 -2.25 -16.67
N THR A 184 11.38 -1.20 -17.48
CA THR A 184 10.24 -0.30 -17.51
C THR A 184 9.39 -0.55 -18.75
N MET A 185 8.08 -0.36 -18.60
CA MET A 185 7.10 -0.40 -19.68
C MET A 185 6.15 0.79 -19.50
N THR A 186 5.86 1.48 -20.60
CA THR A 186 4.92 2.61 -20.64
C THR A 186 3.78 2.27 -21.58
N LEU A 187 2.56 2.66 -21.22
CA LEU A 187 1.38 2.50 -22.08
C LEU A 187 1.01 3.81 -22.76
N GLU A 188 0.99 3.74 -24.09
CA GLU A 188 0.51 4.82 -24.94
C GLU A 188 -1.02 4.85 -25.04
N ALA A 189 -1.53 5.91 -25.66
CA ALA A 189 -2.93 5.97 -26.09
C ALA A 189 -3.25 4.83 -27.07
N LEU A 190 -4.52 4.43 -27.15
CA LEU A 190 -4.98 3.51 -28.20
C LEU A 190 -4.84 4.17 -29.55
N THR A 191 -4.45 3.43 -30.57
CA THR A 191 -4.47 3.90 -31.97
C THR A 191 -5.91 3.87 -32.51
N PRO A 192 -6.19 4.47 -33.68
CA PRO A 192 -7.50 4.31 -34.34
C PRO A 192 -7.88 2.83 -34.54
N LEU A 193 -6.91 1.98 -34.93
CA LEU A 193 -7.12 0.53 -35.02
C LEU A 193 -7.43 -0.09 -33.66
N GLY A 194 -6.79 0.40 -32.58
CA GLY A 194 -7.11 -0.03 -31.23
C GLY A 194 -8.53 0.35 -30.79
N VAL A 195 -9.03 1.53 -31.19
CA VAL A 195 -10.42 1.94 -30.95
C VAL A 195 -11.40 1.06 -31.74
N ALA A 196 -11.10 0.76 -33.01
CA ALA A 196 -11.88 -0.17 -33.82
C ALA A 196 -11.94 -1.58 -33.20
N ASP A 197 -10.81 -2.07 -32.69
CA ASP A 197 -10.76 -3.36 -32.00
C ASP A 197 -11.61 -3.35 -30.72
N VAL A 198 -11.56 -2.29 -29.92
CA VAL A 198 -12.45 -2.16 -28.73
C VAL A 198 -13.93 -2.32 -29.12
N LEU A 199 -14.39 -1.66 -30.19
CA LEU A 199 -15.78 -1.78 -30.66
C LEU A 199 -16.08 -3.20 -31.15
N THR A 200 -15.15 -3.81 -31.86
CA THR A 200 -15.26 -5.20 -32.36
C THR A 200 -15.43 -6.19 -31.20
N GLN A 201 -14.62 -6.05 -30.15
CA GLN A 201 -14.66 -6.92 -28.96
C GLN A 201 -15.93 -6.76 -28.11
N MET A 202 -16.68 -5.67 -28.28
CA MET A 202 -17.97 -5.48 -27.61
C MET A 202 -19.08 -6.34 -28.25
N ALA A 203 -18.84 -6.95 -29.41
CA ALA A 203 -19.81 -7.72 -30.18
C ALA A 203 -21.03 -6.89 -30.59
N PHE A 204 -22.09 -7.54 -31.08
CA PHE A 204 -23.32 -6.88 -31.51
C PHE A 204 -23.93 -6.07 -30.34
N PRO A 205 -24.30 -4.79 -30.55
CA PRO A 205 -24.42 -4.09 -31.83
C PRO A 205 -23.22 -3.22 -32.27
N LEU A 206 -22.11 -3.19 -31.50
CA LEU A 206 -20.98 -2.28 -31.74
C LEU A 206 -19.92 -2.83 -32.69
N ASP A 207 -19.88 -4.14 -32.91
CA ASP A 207 -18.96 -4.80 -33.84
C ASP A 207 -19.00 -4.20 -35.24
N ARG A 208 -20.20 -3.87 -35.75
CA ARG A 208 -20.39 -3.23 -37.06
C ARG A 208 -19.81 -1.81 -37.12
N LEU A 209 -19.81 -1.09 -36.00
CA LEU A 209 -19.23 0.26 -35.93
C LEU A 209 -17.70 0.21 -35.98
N GLY A 210 -17.08 -0.86 -35.48
CA GLY A 210 -15.64 -1.08 -35.58
C GLY A 210 -15.12 -1.15 -37.01
N ALA A 211 -15.96 -1.59 -37.96
CA ALA A 211 -15.64 -1.62 -39.39
C ALA A 211 -15.85 -0.26 -40.10
N ASN A 212 -16.53 0.69 -39.46
CA ASN A 212 -16.81 2.00 -40.05
C ASN A 212 -15.68 2.99 -39.72
N VAL A 213 -14.83 3.25 -40.71
CA VAL A 213 -13.63 4.10 -40.57
C VAL A 213 -13.98 5.52 -40.11
N ASP A 214 -15.08 6.10 -40.57
CA ASP A 214 -15.47 7.46 -40.22
C ASP A 214 -15.96 7.57 -38.77
N ILE A 215 -16.74 6.59 -38.30
CA ILE A 215 -17.16 6.51 -36.89
C ILE A 215 -15.95 6.31 -35.99
N VAL A 216 -15.05 5.40 -36.35
CA VAL A 216 -13.81 5.16 -35.59
C VAL A 216 -12.95 6.43 -35.55
N ALA A 217 -12.83 7.15 -36.67
CA ALA A 217 -12.09 8.41 -36.74
C ALA A 217 -12.70 9.49 -35.83
N GLU A 218 -14.03 9.62 -35.80
CA GLU A 218 -14.71 10.55 -34.89
C GLU A 218 -14.54 10.16 -33.43
N LEU A 219 -14.70 8.88 -33.07
CA LEU A 219 -14.48 8.40 -31.70
C LEU A 219 -13.01 8.57 -31.28
N TYR A 220 -12.07 8.36 -32.19
CA TYR A 220 -10.66 8.64 -31.95
C TYR A 220 -10.40 10.13 -31.79
N ARG A 221 -11.00 11.01 -32.61
CA ARG A 221 -10.92 12.47 -32.46
C ARG A 221 -11.44 12.92 -31.10
N LEU A 222 -12.59 12.38 -30.67
CA LEU A 222 -13.23 12.73 -29.41
C LEU A 222 -12.43 12.25 -28.20
N SER A 223 -11.81 11.07 -28.31
CA SER A 223 -11.08 10.46 -27.20
C SER A 223 -9.58 10.72 -27.19
N ALA A 224 -8.99 11.12 -28.32
CA ALA A 224 -7.55 11.06 -28.58
C ALA A 224 -6.91 9.71 -28.22
N GLY A 225 -7.66 8.61 -28.39
CA GLY A 225 -7.23 7.26 -28.01
C GLY A 225 -7.15 7.02 -26.50
N ASP A 226 -7.66 7.93 -25.67
CA ASP A 226 -7.67 7.79 -24.22
C ASP A 226 -8.59 6.64 -23.78
N PRO A 227 -8.07 5.57 -23.15
CA PRO A 227 -8.87 4.38 -22.84
C PRO A 227 -10.08 4.63 -21.95
N LEU A 228 -9.99 5.58 -21.00
CA LEU A 228 -11.14 5.95 -20.16
C LEU A 228 -12.24 6.58 -21.03
N LEU A 229 -11.89 7.55 -21.87
CA LEU A 229 -12.86 8.26 -22.68
C LEU A 229 -13.45 7.36 -23.79
N VAL A 230 -12.63 6.50 -24.40
CA VAL A 230 -13.11 5.43 -25.29
C VAL A 230 -14.14 4.56 -24.57
N LYS A 231 -13.83 4.07 -23.36
CA LYS A 231 -14.78 3.30 -22.56
C LYS A 231 -16.07 4.07 -22.29
N LEU A 232 -16.01 5.35 -21.94
CA LEU A 232 -17.20 6.16 -21.66
C LEU A 232 -18.11 6.29 -22.89
N TYR A 233 -17.55 6.58 -24.07
CA TYR A 233 -18.32 6.62 -25.31
C TYR A 233 -18.87 5.24 -25.69
N VAL A 234 -18.05 4.18 -25.59
CA VAL A 234 -18.48 2.83 -25.90
C VAL A 234 -19.60 2.36 -24.96
N ASP A 235 -19.52 2.65 -23.66
CA ASP A 235 -20.57 2.34 -22.69
C ASP A 235 -21.87 3.14 -23.00
N ASP A 236 -21.75 4.40 -23.47
CA ASP A 236 -22.89 5.23 -23.89
C ASP A 236 -23.56 4.69 -25.16
N LEU A 237 -22.76 4.26 -26.13
CA LEU A 237 -23.21 3.63 -27.37
C LEU A 237 -23.86 2.26 -27.10
N TRP A 238 -23.27 1.46 -26.21
CA TRP A 238 -23.83 0.17 -25.80
C TRP A 238 -25.20 0.31 -25.14
N ALA A 239 -25.39 1.33 -24.31
CA ALA A 239 -26.66 1.60 -23.63
C ALA A 239 -27.82 1.95 -24.58
N GLN A 240 -27.52 2.36 -25.81
CA GLN A 240 -28.54 2.65 -26.85
C GLN A 240 -29.10 1.39 -27.52
N GLY A 241 -28.49 0.21 -27.30
CA GLY A 241 -28.93 -1.04 -27.93
C GLY A 241 -28.86 -0.97 -29.45
N GLU A 242 -29.83 -1.58 -30.15
CA GLU A 242 -29.82 -1.67 -31.61
C GLU A 242 -29.94 -0.33 -32.34
N GLU A 243 -30.49 0.70 -31.70
CA GLU A 243 -30.62 2.04 -32.27
C GLU A 243 -29.25 2.64 -32.64
N VAL A 244 -28.18 2.22 -31.96
CA VAL A 244 -26.81 2.64 -32.24
C VAL A 244 -26.36 2.29 -33.66
N THR A 245 -26.98 1.28 -34.30
CA THR A 245 -26.65 0.90 -35.68
C THR A 245 -27.02 1.98 -36.71
N ARG A 246 -27.85 2.97 -36.31
CA ARG A 246 -28.23 4.14 -37.13
C ARG A 246 -27.30 5.33 -36.92
N LEU A 247 -26.31 5.23 -36.03
CA LEU A 247 -25.37 6.30 -35.73
C LEU A 247 -24.59 6.70 -37.00
N ARG A 248 -24.59 8.00 -37.29
CA ARG A 248 -23.81 8.57 -38.39
C ARG A 248 -22.65 9.41 -37.85
N PRO A 249 -21.54 9.54 -38.59
CA PRO A 249 -20.41 10.38 -38.17
C PRO A 249 -20.82 11.83 -37.83
N GLU A 250 -21.80 12.37 -38.55
CA GLU A 250 -22.36 13.71 -38.33
C GLU A 250 -22.90 13.91 -36.92
N ASP A 251 -23.48 12.85 -36.33
CA ASP A 251 -24.06 12.89 -34.99
C ASP A 251 -22.97 13.06 -33.90
N LEU A 252 -21.70 12.73 -34.22
CA LEU A 252 -20.54 12.87 -33.33
C LEU A 252 -19.74 14.15 -33.58
N ARG A 253 -19.78 14.73 -34.79
CA ARG A 253 -18.97 15.90 -35.18
C ARG A 253 -19.20 17.12 -34.29
N GLY A 254 -20.42 17.32 -33.80
CA GLY A 254 -20.79 18.46 -32.94
C GLY A 254 -20.16 18.42 -31.54
N ILE A 255 -19.61 17.27 -31.12
CA ILE A 255 -19.07 17.08 -29.78
C ILE A 255 -17.61 17.55 -29.73
N ARG A 256 -17.27 18.32 -28.70
CA ARG A 256 -15.89 18.74 -28.43
C ARG A 256 -15.07 17.54 -27.94
N PRO A 257 -13.78 17.41 -28.31
CA PRO A 257 -12.92 16.37 -27.75
C PRO A 257 -12.73 16.48 -26.23
N GLY A 258 -12.40 15.35 -25.59
CA GLY A 258 -12.07 15.29 -24.17
C GLY A 258 -13.25 15.05 -23.23
N LEU A 259 -12.95 14.97 -21.93
CA LEU A 259 -13.96 14.74 -20.88
C LEU A 259 -14.97 15.88 -20.80
N GLU A 260 -14.54 17.13 -21.04
CA GLU A 260 -15.43 18.30 -21.02
C GLU A 260 -16.54 18.18 -22.07
N GLY A 261 -16.19 17.82 -23.31
CA GLY A 261 -17.18 17.65 -24.37
C GLY A 261 -18.10 16.45 -24.14
N PHE A 262 -17.56 15.33 -23.62
CA PHE A 262 -18.38 14.18 -23.22
C PHE A 262 -19.40 14.56 -22.14
N PHE A 263 -18.96 15.20 -21.05
CA PHE A 263 -19.86 15.57 -19.96
C PHE A 263 -20.84 16.66 -20.36
N LYS A 264 -20.45 17.60 -21.23
CA LYS A 264 -21.39 18.59 -21.78
C LYS A 264 -22.54 17.90 -22.53
N LYS A 265 -22.23 16.97 -23.46
CA LYS A 265 -23.26 16.17 -24.13
C LYS A 265 -24.11 15.42 -23.12
N TRP A 266 -23.47 14.73 -22.18
CA TRP A 266 -24.19 13.95 -21.17
C TRP A 266 -25.17 14.80 -20.35
N TRP A 267 -24.76 15.99 -19.92
CA TRP A 267 -25.61 16.93 -19.19
C TRP A 267 -26.79 17.42 -20.04
N ASP A 268 -26.59 17.65 -21.33
CA ASP A 268 -27.66 18.07 -22.24
C ASP A 268 -28.66 16.91 -22.46
N ASP A 269 -28.19 15.67 -22.60
CA ASP A 269 -29.04 14.47 -22.69
C ASP A 269 -29.84 14.25 -21.39
N GLN A 270 -29.19 14.40 -20.23
CA GLN A 270 -29.88 14.26 -18.93
C GLN A 270 -30.92 15.35 -18.71
N ARG A 271 -30.67 16.58 -19.19
CA ARG A 271 -31.63 17.67 -19.05
C ARG A 271 -32.96 17.34 -19.72
N GLN A 272 -32.92 16.77 -20.93
CA GLN A 272 -34.13 16.34 -21.64
C GLN A 272 -34.89 15.25 -20.85
N LEU A 273 -34.19 14.33 -20.20
CA LEU A 273 -34.79 13.26 -19.39
C LEU A 273 -35.33 13.75 -18.04
N TRP A 274 -34.70 14.76 -17.45
CA TRP A 274 -35.08 15.30 -16.13
C TRP A 274 -36.17 16.35 -16.19
N GLU A 275 -36.26 17.13 -17.27
CA GLU A 275 -37.37 18.06 -17.50
C GLU A 275 -38.74 17.35 -17.44
N GLU A 276 -38.78 16.05 -17.77
CA GLU A 276 -39.97 15.20 -17.65
C GLU A 276 -40.16 14.54 -16.26
N ARG A 277 -39.12 14.46 -15.41
CA ARG A 277 -39.10 13.62 -14.19
C ARG A 277 -38.96 14.37 -12.86
N ASP A 278 -38.09 15.39 -12.74
CA ASP A 278 -37.94 16.25 -11.54
C ASP A 278 -36.87 17.38 -11.75
N PRO A 279 -37.18 18.67 -11.54
CA PRO A 279 -36.20 19.77 -11.59
C PRO A 279 -35.07 19.71 -10.55
N PHE A 280 -35.21 18.92 -9.48
CA PHE A 280 -34.26 18.93 -8.35
C PHE A 280 -33.04 18.00 -8.51
N GLU A 281 -32.92 17.23 -9.60
CA GLU A 281 -31.83 16.25 -9.74
C GLU A 281 -30.47 16.88 -10.06
N ARG A 282 -30.41 17.94 -10.87
CA ARG A 282 -29.13 18.54 -11.30
C ARG A 282 -28.30 19.11 -10.13
N PRO A 283 -28.84 19.97 -9.23
CA PRO A 283 -28.05 20.49 -8.11
C PRO A 283 -27.56 19.39 -7.16
N VAL A 284 -28.35 18.32 -7.02
CA VAL A 284 -27.94 17.15 -6.22
C VAL A 284 -26.79 16.42 -6.89
N VAL A 285 -26.85 16.16 -8.20
CA VAL A 285 -25.74 15.52 -8.95
C VAL A 285 -24.47 16.36 -8.88
N GLU A 286 -24.56 17.67 -9.06
CA GLU A 286 -23.41 18.59 -8.95
C GLU A 286 -22.81 18.54 -7.53
N GLU A 287 -23.65 18.56 -6.48
CA GLU A 287 -23.19 18.41 -5.08
C GLU A 287 -22.47 17.07 -4.86
N LEU A 288 -22.98 15.96 -5.42
CA LEU A 288 -22.32 14.65 -5.32
C LEU A 288 -20.97 14.63 -6.01
N PHE A 289 -20.87 15.16 -7.22
CA PHE A 289 -19.60 15.23 -7.94
C PHE A 289 -18.59 16.10 -7.22
N ASN A 290 -19.02 17.23 -6.65
CA ASN A 290 -18.16 18.14 -5.88
C ASN A 290 -17.65 17.48 -4.58
N LEU A 291 -18.52 16.78 -3.85
CA LEU A 291 -18.10 16.05 -2.65
C LEU A 291 -17.10 14.94 -2.98
N LEU A 292 -17.39 14.13 -4.01
CA LEU A 292 -16.53 13.02 -4.40
C LEU A 292 -15.22 13.46 -5.08
N SER A 293 -15.18 14.64 -5.69
CA SER A 293 -13.95 15.18 -6.31
C SER A 293 -12.98 15.68 -5.25
N CYS A 294 -13.51 16.20 -4.14
CA CYS A 294 -12.74 16.57 -2.96
C CYS A 294 -12.45 15.37 -2.03
N ALA A 295 -13.19 14.27 -2.08
CA ALA A 295 -12.94 13.13 -1.19
C ALA A 295 -11.56 12.46 -1.42
N LEU A 296 -10.89 12.06 -0.35
CA LEU A 296 -9.61 11.33 -0.35
C LEU A 296 -9.79 9.80 -0.29
N GLY A 297 -11.04 9.34 -0.21
CA GLY A 297 -11.43 7.95 -0.13
C GLY A 297 -12.94 7.77 -0.36
N PRO A 298 -13.45 6.54 -0.29
CA PRO A 298 -14.88 6.28 -0.45
C PRO A 298 -15.71 6.85 0.71
N LEU A 299 -16.80 7.55 0.40
CA LEU A 299 -17.71 8.14 1.38
C LEU A 299 -18.96 7.27 1.57
N ASN A 300 -19.27 6.87 2.79
CA ASN A 300 -20.51 6.13 3.05
C ASN A 300 -21.73 7.07 3.00
N HIS A 301 -22.93 6.50 3.07
CA HIS A 301 -24.18 7.23 2.98
C HIS A 301 -24.36 8.28 4.09
N GLU A 302 -23.92 7.99 5.32
CA GLU A 302 -23.96 8.93 6.45
C GLU A 302 -22.93 10.05 6.30
N ASP A 303 -21.73 9.73 5.82
CA ASP A 303 -20.65 10.70 5.53
C ASP A 303 -21.14 11.76 4.54
N MET A 304 -21.84 11.33 3.48
CA MET A 304 -22.41 12.23 2.48
C MET A 304 -23.42 13.20 3.11
N PHE A 305 -24.26 12.76 4.04
CA PHE A 305 -25.18 13.66 4.75
C PHE A 305 -24.48 14.60 5.71
N CYS A 306 -23.50 14.11 6.47
CA CYS A 306 -22.70 14.94 7.37
C CYS A 306 -22.04 16.07 6.59
N LEU A 307 -21.40 15.74 5.47
CA LEU A 307 -20.77 16.74 4.62
C LEU A 307 -21.82 17.66 3.99
N ALA A 308 -22.93 17.13 3.45
CA ALA A 308 -24.02 17.90 2.82
C ALA A 308 -24.83 18.81 3.76
N SER A 309 -24.72 18.64 5.07
CA SER A 309 -25.50 19.41 6.07
C SER A 309 -25.34 20.94 5.98
N SER A 310 -24.17 21.40 5.51
CA SER A 310 -23.85 22.81 5.31
C SER A 310 -24.02 23.29 3.86
N SER A 311 -24.53 22.42 2.97
CA SER A 311 -24.85 22.78 1.58
C SER A 311 -26.21 23.47 1.50
N THR A 312 -26.38 24.30 0.46
CA THR A 312 -27.68 24.84 0.07
C THR A 312 -28.60 23.76 -0.52
N VAL A 313 -28.04 22.63 -0.97
CA VAL A 313 -28.77 21.50 -1.53
C VAL A 313 -29.15 20.55 -0.41
N ARG A 314 -30.46 20.29 -0.25
CA ARG A 314 -30.96 19.35 0.74
C ARG A 314 -30.77 17.91 0.27
N LEU A 315 -29.74 17.23 0.78
CA LEU A 315 -29.52 15.81 0.56
C LEU A 315 -30.43 14.98 1.49
N THR A 316 -31.21 14.07 0.91
CA THR A 316 -32.05 13.08 1.62
C THR A 316 -31.80 11.70 1.01
N THR A 317 -32.19 10.62 1.69
CA THR A 317 -32.07 9.26 1.14
C THR A 317 -32.72 9.14 -0.23
N ARG A 318 -33.93 9.69 -0.40
CA ARG A 318 -34.66 9.63 -1.67
C ARG A 318 -33.98 10.43 -2.78
N THR A 319 -33.49 11.64 -2.48
CA THR A 319 -32.81 12.47 -3.49
C THR A 319 -31.45 11.91 -3.87
N LEU A 320 -30.73 11.31 -2.92
CA LEU A 320 -29.48 10.61 -3.17
C LEU A 320 -29.69 9.37 -4.05
N ASP A 321 -30.67 8.51 -3.73
CA ASP A 321 -30.99 7.32 -4.53
C ASP A 321 -31.44 7.67 -5.95
N GLY A 322 -32.19 8.78 -6.11
CA GLY A 322 -32.57 9.32 -7.41
C GLY A 322 -31.35 9.74 -8.23
N ALA A 323 -30.52 10.61 -7.65
CA ALA A 323 -29.32 11.15 -8.30
C ALA A 323 -28.28 10.07 -8.63
N LEU A 324 -28.14 9.01 -7.83
CA LEU A 324 -27.16 7.96 -8.08
C LEU A 324 -27.54 7.03 -9.26
N LYS A 325 -28.82 6.90 -9.60
CA LYS A 325 -29.27 6.02 -10.71
C LYS A 325 -28.59 6.32 -12.05
N PRO A 326 -28.62 7.57 -12.57
CA PRO A 326 -27.92 7.89 -13.81
C PRO A 326 -26.39 7.90 -13.65
N LEU A 327 -25.88 7.94 -12.42
CA LEU A 327 -24.46 8.04 -12.11
C LEU A 327 -23.75 6.70 -11.92
N LYS A 328 -24.45 5.56 -11.97
CA LYS A 328 -23.87 4.22 -11.74
C LYS A 328 -22.65 3.88 -12.60
N ARG A 329 -22.49 4.52 -13.77
CA ARG A 329 -21.32 4.35 -14.63
C ARG A 329 -20.11 5.20 -14.22
N PHE A 330 -20.35 6.29 -13.51
CA PHE A 330 -19.33 7.24 -13.04
C PHE A 330 -18.97 7.06 -11.57
N ILE A 331 -19.88 6.54 -10.76
CA ILE A 331 -19.72 6.35 -9.31
C ILE A 331 -19.94 4.87 -8.99
N MET A 332 -19.03 4.30 -8.18
CA MET A 332 -19.11 2.96 -7.63
C MET A 332 -19.46 3.02 -6.15
N GLY A 333 -19.92 1.88 -5.61
CA GLY A 333 -20.30 1.73 -4.20
C GLY A 333 -21.81 1.77 -4.00
N ASP A 334 -22.24 1.18 -2.89
CA ASP A 334 -23.64 1.14 -2.43
C ASP A 334 -23.89 2.09 -1.23
N GLY A 335 -22.85 2.80 -0.79
CA GLY A 335 -22.87 3.71 0.35
C GLY A 335 -22.96 3.01 1.70
N ARG A 336 -22.96 1.67 1.75
CA ARG A 336 -23.15 0.88 2.98
C ARG A 336 -21.99 -0.09 3.20
N SER A 337 -21.85 -1.06 2.30
CA SER A 337 -20.76 -2.04 2.33
C SER A 337 -19.51 -1.47 1.63
N GLN A 338 -19.72 -0.68 0.58
CA GLN A 338 -18.69 0.05 -0.13
C GLN A 338 -19.12 1.51 -0.27
N GLY A 339 -18.32 2.44 0.27
CA GLY A 339 -18.57 3.87 0.12
C GLY A 339 -18.61 4.32 -1.34
N TYR A 340 -19.30 5.42 -1.60
CA TYR A 340 -19.36 6.07 -2.89
C TYR A 340 -18.01 6.66 -3.27
N VAL A 341 -17.57 6.38 -4.50
CA VAL A 341 -16.31 6.89 -5.07
C VAL A 341 -16.41 6.92 -6.58
N PHE A 342 -15.69 7.81 -7.25
CA PHE A 342 -15.63 7.78 -8.72
C PHE A 342 -15.08 6.45 -9.23
N SER A 343 -15.68 5.95 -10.31
CA SER A 343 -15.30 4.71 -10.99
C SER A 343 -13.88 4.78 -11.55
N HIS A 344 -13.36 5.98 -11.79
CA HIS A 344 -11.99 6.21 -12.22
C HIS A 344 -11.41 7.52 -11.63
N PRO A 345 -10.15 7.54 -11.14
CA PRO A 345 -9.55 8.73 -10.50
C PRO A 345 -9.55 10.00 -11.36
N ARG A 346 -9.39 9.88 -12.69
CA ARG A 346 -9.45 11.03 -13.61
C ARG A 346 -10.80 11.73 -13.66
N LEU A 347 -11.90 11.06 -13.29
CA LEU A 347 -13.19 11.73 -13.17
C LEU A 347 -13.17 12.71 -12.00
N GLY A 348 -12.65 12.28 -10.84
CA GLY A 348 -12.45 13.15 -9.68
C GLY A 348 -11.56 14.34 -10.00
N ILE A 349 -10.42 14.10 -10.67
CA ILE A 349 -9.52 15.18 -11.12
C ILE A 349 -10.24 16.15 -12.05
N HIS A 350 -10.96 15.65 -13.05
CA HIS A 350 -11.66 16.48 -14.02
C HIS A 350 -12.71 17.41 -13.38
N PHE A 351 -13.46 16.92 -12.40
CA PHE A 351 -14.43 17.74 -11.67
C PHE A 351 -13.75 18.67 -10.67
N TYR A 352 -12.68 18.21 -10.01
CA TYR A 352 -11.91 19.06 -9.09
C TYR A 352 -11.26 20.24 -9.81
N GLU A 353 -10.71 20.06 -11.01
CA GLU A 353 -10.07 21.11 -11.82
C GLU A 353 -11.07 22.15 -12.36
N GLN A 354 -12.36 21.82 -12.42
CA GLN A 354 -13.41 22.77 -12.82
C GLN A 354 -13.84 23.69 -11.68
N LEU A 355 -13.59 23.30 -10.44
CA LEU A 355 -13.91 24.11 -9.28
C LEU A 355 -12.97 25.30 -9.20
N SER A 356 -13.55 26.48 -8.96
CA SER A 356 -12.77 27.65 -8.61
C SER A 356 -12.08 27.44 -7.26
N LYS A 357 -10.97 28.16 -7.04
CA LYS A 357 -10.24 28.10 -5.77
C LYS A 357 -11.14 28.33 -4.54
N PRO A 358 -12.07 29.32 -4.52
CA PRO A 358 -13.00 29.49 -3.41
C PRO A 358 -13.95 28.31 -3.19
N GLU A 359 -14.39 27.63 -4.26
CA GLU A 359 -15.25 26.45 -4.14
C GLU A 359 -14.49 25.27 -3.54
N CYS A 360 -13.26 25.03 -3.98
CA CYS A 360 -12.37 24.02 -3.39
C CYS A 360 -12.14 24.30 -1.89
N GLU A 361 -11.82 25.54 -1.52
CA GLU A 361 -11.60 25.94 -0.12
C GLU A 361 -12.87 25.76 0.75
N LYS A 362 -14.04 26.12 0.21
CA LYS A 362 -15.33 25.92 0.88
C LYS A 362 -15.63 24.43 1.08
N LEU A 363 -15.39 23.60 0.07
CA LEU A 363 -15.58 22.16 0.17
C LEU A 363 -14.61 21.53 1.16
N GLU A 364 -13.33 21.90 1.10
CA GLU A 364 -12.30 21.42 2.02
C GLU A 364 -12.64 21.75 3.47
N THR A 365 -13.14 22.96 3.71
CA THR A 365 -13.56 23.42 5.04
C THR A 365 -14.62 22.51 5.65
N ARG A 366 -15.52 21.93 4.86
CA ARG A 366 -16.55 20.98 5.35
C ARG A 366 -15.92 19.71 5.89
N PHE A 367 -14.91 19.16 5.21
CA PHE A 367 -14.16 18.00 5.69
C PHE A 367 -13.38 18.34 6.96
N LEU A 368 -12.78 19.53 7.01
CA LEU A 368 -12.03 19.99 8.18
C LEU A 368 -12.92 20.18 9.40
N SER A 369 -14.04 20.90 9.26
CA SER A 369 -15.01 21.12 10.34
C SER A 369 -15.59 19.80 10.84
N TRP A 370 -15.94 18.87 9.94
CA TRP A 370 -16.44 17.56 10.34
C TRP A 370 -15.43 16.76 11.18
N GLY A 371 -14.15 16.76 10.77
CA GLY A 371 -13.10 16.09 11.53
C GLY A 371 -12.81 16.76 12.88
N GLU A 372 -12.79 18.09 12.92
CA GLU A 372 -12.60 18.87 14.15
C GLU A 372 -13.73 18.60 15.16
N GLU A 373 -14.99 18.66 14.72
CA GLU A 373 -16.16 18.38 15.56
C GLU A 373 -16.14 16.96 16.09
N THR A 374 -15.79 15.99 15.23
CA THR A 374 -15.64 14.58 15.61
C THR A 374 -14.59 14.39 16.70
N LEU A 375 -13.42 14.99 16.55
CA LEU A 375 -12.34 14.93 17.54
C LEU A 375 -12.71 15.59 18.86
N LYS A 376 -13.39 16.74 18.79
CA LYS A 376 -13.90 17.43 19.97
C LYS A 376 -14.91 16.57 20.71
N ALA A 377 -15.86 15.95 20.00
CA ALA A 377 -16.84 15.06 20.57
C ALA A 377 -16.21 13.79 21.18
N LEU A 378 -15.21 13.19 20.53
CA LEU A 378 -14.46 12.06 21.05
C LEU A 378 -13.74 12.39 22.35
N ASN A 379 -12.99 13.50 22.38
CA ASN A 379 -12.24 13.91 23.57
C ASN A 379 -13.15 14.32 24.73
N GLN A 380 -14.37 14.78 24.44
CA GLN A 380 -15.41 15.07 25.43
C GLN A 380 -16.25 13.85 25.80
N LYS A 381 -15.94 12.65 25.28
CA LYS A 381 -16.68 11.40 25.48
C LYS A 381 -18.16 11.48 25.08
N ARG A 382 -18.50 12.37 24.14
CA ARG A 382 -19.84 12.47 23.55
C ARG A 382 -20.06 11.45 22.42
N PHE A 383 -18.97 11.03 21.77
CA PHE A 383 -18.97 9.91 20.84
C PHE A 383 -18.22 8.71 21.41
N GLU A 384 -18.82 7.55 21.23
CA GLU A 384 -18.10 6.29 21.41
C GLU A 384 -17.13 6.08 20.23
N PRO A 385 -15.90 5.60 20.47
CA PRO A 385 -14.92 5.33 19.41
C PRO A 385 -15.45 4.51 18.23
N LYS A 386 -16.39 3.59 18.49
CA LYS A 386 -17.02 2.72 17.48
C LYS A 386 -18.02 3.42 16.56
N ALA A 387 -18.55 4.56 16.98
CA ALA A 387 -19.57 5.31 16.24
C ALA A 387 -18.93 6.34 15.28
N VAL A 388 -17.61 6.48 15.29
CA VAL A 388 -16.90 7.44 14.45
C VAL A 388 -16.83 6.93 13.02
N SER A 389 -17.07 7.82 12.06
CA SER A 389 -16.93 7.48 10.65
C SER A 389 -15.53 6.94 10.34
N PRO A 390 -15.45 5.76 9.68
CA PRO A 390 -14.23 5.22 9.13
C PRO A 390 -13.40 6.22 8.31
N TYR A 391 -14.08 7.05 7.54
CA TYR A 391 -13.45 8.02 6.66
C TYR A 391 -12.70 9.07 7.47
N VAL A 392 -13.33 9.62 8.50
CA VAL A 392 -12.72 10.67 9.35
C VAL A 392 -11.43 10.16 9.99
N VAL A 393 -11.48 8.97 10.61
CA VAL A 393 -10.31 8.37 11.27
C VAL A 393 -9.13 8.22 10.29
N GLN A 394 -9.39 7.81 9.06
CA GLN A 394 -8.33 7.53 8.08
C GLN A 394 -7.82 8.75 7.34
N TYR A 395 -8.69 9.70 6.99
CA TYR A 395 -8.38 10.74 6.01
C TYR A 395 -8.33 12.15 6.60
N TYR A 396 -8.77 12.37 7.84
CA TYR A 396 -8.76 13.72 8.43
C TYR A 396 -7.35 14.33 8.49
N GLY A 397 -6.35 13.56 8.91
CA GLY A 397 -4.95 14.00 8.87
C GLY A 397 -4.47 14.40 7.47
N ALA A 398 -4.98 13.74 6.42
CA ALA A 398 -4.61 14.02 5.03
C ALA A 398 -5.31 15.28 4.49
N HIS A 399 -6.56 15.53 4.92
CA HIS A 399 -7.24 16.81 4.65
C HIS A 399 -6.50 18.00 5.28
N LEU A 400 -6.02 17.85 6.53
CA LEU A 400 -5.21 18.88 7.20
C LEU A 400 -3.92 19.19 6.42
N GLU A 401 -3.24 18.17 5.88
CA GLU A 401 -2.06 18.34 5.03
C GLU A 401 -2.40 19.00 3.70
N ARG A 402 -3.46 18.53 3.00
CA ARG A 402 -3.87 19.05 1.70
C ARG A 402 -4.29 20.52 1.79
N ALA A 403 -4.97 20.91 2.86
CA ALA A 403 -5.34 22.29 3.15
C ALA A 403 -4.17 23.13 3.70
N ASN A 404 -2.98 22.55 3.86
CA ASN A 404 -1.79 23.16 4.44
C ASN A 404 -2.08 23.88 5.77
N GLN A 405 -2.85 23.25 6.65
CA GLN A 405 -3.22 23.81 7.94
C GLN A 405 -1.98 24.00 8.85
N GLY A 406 -2.09 24.96 9.76
CA GLY A 406 -1.07 25.23 10.77
C GLY A 406 -0.94 24.10 11.79
N VAL A 407 0.16 24.07 12.54
CA VAL A 407 0.45 23.01 13.55
C VAL A 407 -0.70 22.86 14.56
N ASP A 408 -1.36 23.96 14.92
CA ASP A 408 -2.44 23.96 15.91
C ASP A 408 -3.65 23.10 15.49
N ALA A 409 -3.94 23.01 14.20
CA ALA A 409 -5.02 22.17 13.69
C ALA A 409 -4.68 20.66 13.76
N PHE A 410 -3.39 20.31 13.81
CA PHE A 410 -2.93 18.93 13.95
C PHE A 410 -2.87 18.47 15.41
N LEU A 411 -2.76 19.39 16.38
CA LEU A 411 -2.68 19.08 17.81
C LEU A 411 -3.72 18.06 18.30
N PRO A 412 -5.01 18.15 17.91
CA PRO A 412 -6.04 17.24 18.39
C PRO A 412 -5.84 15.79 17.96
N LEU A 413 -5.04 15.50 16.92
CA LEU A 413 -4.71 14.13 16.52
C LEU A 413 -3.90 13.39 17.60
N VAL A 414 -3.12 14.12 18.42
CA VAL A 414 -2.34 13.54 19.52
C VAL A 414 -3.16 13.54 20.82
N SER A 415 -4.34 12.94 20.79
CA SER A 415 -5.29 12.91 21.90
C SER A 415 -5.77 11.50 22.23
N ASP A 416 -6.26 11.30 23.46
CA ASP A 416 -6.73 9.98 23.91
C ASP A 416 -7.99 9.53 23.16
N GLY A 417 -8.93 10.44 22.88
CA GLY A 417 -10.11 10.11 22.09
C GLY A 417 -9.76 9.61 20.69
N TRP A 418 -8.76 10.22 20.05
CA TRP A 418 -8.27 9.77 18.74
C TRP A 418 -7.53 8.44 18.82
N ARG A 419 -6.69 8.25 19.85
CA ARG A 419 -6.01 6.97 20.12
C ARG A 419 -7.00 5.82 20.27
N GLN A 420 -8.10 6.04 20.99
CA GLN A 420 -9.15 5.03 21.17
C GLN A 420 -9.92 4.74 19.88
N ALA A 421 -10.18 5.75 19.05
CA ALA A 421 -10.80 5.56 17.72
C ALA A 421 -9.93 4.65 16.83
N TRP A 422 -8.62 4.90 16.76
CA TRP A 422 -7.68 4.05 16.05
C TRP A 422 -7.57 2.64 16.65
N LEU A 423 -7.47 2.52 17.98
CA LEU A 423 -7.41 1.22 18.66
C LEU A 423 -8.65 0.37 18.39
N HIS A 424 -9.84 0.97 18.42
CA HIS A 424 -11.07 0.26 18.10
C HIS A 424 -11.11 -0.18 16.63
N ARG A 425 -10.64 0.67 15.72
CA ARG A 425 -10.63 0.40 14.28
C ARG A 425 -9.66 -0.71 13.89
N GLU A 426 -8.43 -0.66 14.38
CA GLU A 426 -7.34 -1.54 13.94
C GLU A 426 -7.01 -2.66 14.93
N GLY A 427 -7.48 -2.59 16.17
CA GLY A 427 -7.05 -3.47 17.26
C GLY A 427 -5.63 -3.18 17.76
N ALA A 428 -4.98 -2.14 17.23
CA ALA A 428 -3.60 -1.76 17.52
C ALA A 428 -3.43 -0.23 17.41
N TYR A 429 -2.21 0.27 17.71
CA TYR A 429 -1.89 1.69 17.68
C TYR A 429 -1.23 2.17 16.37
N GLY A 430 -1.27 1.38 15.29
CA GLY A 430 -0.54 1.66 14.04
C GLY A 430 -0.93 3.00 13.41
N GLY A 431 -2.20 3.16 13.02
CA GLY A 431 -2.69 4.41 12.43
C GLY A 431 -2.56 5.61 13.37
N PHE A 432 -2.73 5.41 14.69
CA PHE A 432 -2.48 6.46 15.67
C PHE A 432 -1.02 6.92 15.66
N LEU A 433 -0.06 5.99 15.62
CA LEU A 433 1.36 6.34 15.53
C LEU A 433 1.70 7.04 14.20
N SER A 434 1.06 6.67 13.09
CA SER A 434 1.21 7.39 11.83
C SER A 434 0.75 8.85 11.94
N ASP A 435 -0.38 9.10 12.61
CA ASP A 435 -0.82 10.47 12.88
C ASP A 435 0.08 11.21 13.87
N VAL A 436 0.59 10.55 14.91
CA VAL A 436 1.61 11.13 15.81
C VAL A 436 2.86 11.55 15.04
N GLN A 437 3.34 10.71 14.12
CA GLN A 437 4.47 11.02 13.25
C GLN A 437 4.16 12.17 12.27
N ARG A 438 2.92 12.23 11.76
CA ARG A 438 2.43 13.36 10.94
C ARG A 438 2.53 14.68 11.71
N VAL A 439 2.02 14.71 12.94
CA VAL A 439 2.07 15.90 13.81
C VAL A 439 3.52 16.26 14.15
N TRP A 440 4.34 15.27 14.50
CA TRP A 440 5.74 15.47 14.86
C TRP A 440 6.54 16.09 13.72
N ARG A 441 6.43 15.56 12.49
CA ARG A 441 7.11 16.13 11.31
C ARG A 441 6.73 17.59 11.06
N LYS A 442 5.43 17.92 11.16
CA LYS A 442 4.95 19.30 10.97
C LYS A 442 5.48 20.25 12.06
N ALA A 443 5.52 19.81 13.31
CA ALA A 443 6.08 20.57 14.43
C ALA A 443 7.58 20.85 14.25
N VAL A 444 8.35 19.79 13.94
CA VAL A 444 9.80 19.88 13.68
C VAL A 444 10.08 20.82 12.52
N GLN A 445 9.30 20.75 11.43
CA GLN A 445 9.48 21.64 10.28
C GLN A 445 9.37 23.12 10.68
N VAL A 446 8.32 23.48 11.42
CA VAL A 446 8.08 24.88 11.83
C VAL A 446 9.11 25.34 12.87
N ASN A 447 9.41 24.50 13.87
CA ASN A 447 10.43 24.83 14.86
C ASN A 447 11.82 24.97 14.23
N SER A 448 12.21 24.08 13.31
CA SER A 448 13.51 24.15 12.61
C SER A 448 13.65 25.46 11.83
N GLN A 449 12.59 25.90 11.15
CA GLN A 449 12.58 27.17 10.42
C GLN A 449 12.74 28.38 11.37
N ARG A 450 12.06 28.38 12.51
CA ARG A 450 12.14 29.47 13.49
C ARG A 450 13.49 29.53 14.20
N VAL A 451 14.03 28.38 14.60
CA VAL A 451 15.34 28.28 15.24
C VAL A 451 16.45 28.72 14.29
N ALA A 452 16.37 28.38 13.00
CA ALA A 452 17.31 28.89 11.99
C ALA A 452 17.29 30.43 11.89
N GLY A 453 16.15 31.06 12.16
CA GLY A 453 15.99 32.51 12.28
C GLY A 453 16.31 33.08 13.67
N ASN A 454 16.94 32.31 14.56
CA ASN A 454 17.24 32.65 15.95
C ASN A 454 15.99 33.05 16.77
N GLN A 455 14.83 32.44 16.47
CA GLN A 455 13.58 32.62 17.21
C GLN A 455 13.27 31.39 18.07
N PRO A 456 12.49 31.54 19.16
CA PRO A 456 12.03 30.40 19.97
C PRO A 456 11.21 29.37 19.17
N ALA A 457 11.29 28.11 19.59
CA ALA A 457 10.55 26.96 19.07
C ALA A 457 9.23 26.74 19.86
N PRO A 458 8.09 27.34 19.44
CA PRO A 458 6.86 27.31 20.22
C PRO A 458 6.23 25.92 20.34
N TYR A 459 6.53 25.00 19.41
CA TYR A 459 5.94 23.66 19.38
C TYR A 459 6.83 22.58 20.01
N LEU A 460 7.91 22.96 20.71
CA LEU A 460 8.82 21.99 21.33
C LEU A 460 8.09 21.04 22.31
N GLY A 461 7.12 21.57 23.07
CA GLY A 461 6.28 20.75 23.94
C GLY A 461 5.44 19.70 23.19
N LEU A 462 5.05 20.00 21.95
CA LEU A 462 4.33 19.05 21.09
C LEU A 462 5.25 17.94 20.58
N GLU A 463 6.50 18.26 20.24
CA GLU A 463 7.50 17.24 19.89
C GLU A 463 7.72 16.28 21.06
N ILE A 464 7.87 16.82 22.28
CA ILE A 464 7.99 16.02 23.51
C ILE A 464 6.75 15.16 23.71
N ARG A 465 5.54 15.69 23.49
CA ARG A 465 4.30 14.93 23.59
C ARG A 465 4.25 13.78 22.58
N CYS A 466 4.65 14.02 21.32
CA CYS A 466 4.72 12.99 20.29
C CYS A 466 5.72 11.88 20.69
N ALA A 467 6.91 12.29 21.15
CA ALA A 467 7.92 11.38 21.66
C ALA A 467 7.42 10.58 22.87
N LEU A 468 6.70 11.21 23.81
CA LEU A 468 6.08 10.55 24.96
C LEU A 468 4.97 9.59 24.53
N CYS A 469 4.13 9.91 23.55
CA CYS A 469 3.14 8.98 23.01
C CYS A 469 3.83 7.73 22.43
N GLN A 470 4.87 7.92 21.61
CA GLN A 470 5.66 6.83 21.06
C GLN A 470 6.33 6.01 22.16
N ALA A 471 7.02 6.65 23.10
CA ALA A 471 7.71 6.01 24.21
C ALA A 471 6.74 5.31 25.17
N SER A 472 5.56 5.88 25.43
CA SER A 472 4.54 5.27 26.30
C SER A 472 3.90 4.06 25.65
N ILE A 473 3.65 4.09 24.34
CA ILE A 473 3.19 2.89 23.61
C ILE A 473 4.28 1.81 23.65
N ASN A 474 5.55 2.20 23.48
CA ASN A 474 6.68 1.28 23.60
C ASN A 474 6.88 0.76 25.05
N SER A 475 6.57 1.57 26.08
CA SER A 475 6.70 1.21 27.51
C SER A 475 5.51 0.41 28.02
N LEU A 476 4.29 0.70 27.58
CA LEU A 476 3.15 -0.22 27.72
C LEU A 476 3.48 -1.57 27.09
N ALA A 477 4.30 -1.55 26.04
CA ALA A 477 4.91 -2.71 25.43
C ALA A 477 6.18 -3.25 26.10
N GLY A 478 6.62 -2.69 27.23
CA GLY A 478 7.71 -3.19 28.07
C GLY A 478 7.32 -3.49 29.54
N ASN A 479 6.14 -3.08 30.02
CA ASN A 479 5.66 -3.23 31.41
C ASN A 479 4.88 -4.52 31.70
N ILE A 480 4.61 -5.35 30.70
CA ILE A 480 4.03 -6.68 30.85
C ILE A 480 5.22 -7.60 31.10
N PRO A 481 5.28 -8.25 32.27
CA PRO A 481 6.35 -9.16 32.61
C PRO A 481 6.56 -10.19 31.50
N SER A 482 7.81 -10.41 31.10
CA SER A 482 8.14 -11.34 30.01
C SER A 482 7.56 -12.74 30.23
N ASN A 483 7.47 -13.20 31.48
CA ASN A 483 6.79 -14.45 31.84
C ASN A 483 5.27 -14.41 31.63
N LEU A 484 4.60 -13.28 31.91
CA LEU A 484 3.17 -13.12 31.63
C LEU A 484 2.92 -13.06 30.13
N LEU A 485 3.76 -12.36 29.37
CA LEU A 485 3.71 -12.38 27.91
C LEU A 485 3.84 -13.80 27.36
N LEU A 486 4.83 -14.55 27.84
CA LEU A 486 5.05 -15.93 27.43
C LEU A 486 3.87 -16.81 27.83
N SER A 487 3.31 -16.60 29.02
CA SER A 487 2.11 -17.30 29.49
C SER A 487 0.88 -16.98 28.62
N LEU A 488 0.70 -15.72 28.21
CA LEU A 488 -0.34 -15.30 27.28
C LEU A 488 -0.19 -15.99 25.91
N VAL A 489 1.04 -16.15 25.44
CA VAL A 489 1.33 -16.89 24.19
C VAL A 489 1.14 -18.39 24.35
N GLN A 490 1.56 -18.97 25.48
CA GLN A 490 1.45 -20.40 25.79
C GLN A 490 0.01 -20.86 25.98
N HIS A 491 -0.83 -20.01 26.55
CA HIS A 491 -2.25 -20.27 26.77
C HIS A 491 -3.14 -19.78 25.60
N GLU A 492 -2.54 -19.41 24.47
CA GLU A 492 -3.23 -18.98 23.24
C GLU A 492 -4.15 -17.74 23.41
N ILE A 493 -3.99 -16.99 24.52
CA ILE A 493 -4.67 -15.71 24.74
C ILE A 493 -4.09 -14.66 23.79
N TRP A 494 -2.77 -14.71 23.60
CA TRP A 494 -2.02 -13.94 22.60
C TRP A 494 -1.43 -14.89 21.56
N SER A 495 -1.37 -14.45 20.31
CA SER A 495 -0.61 -15.17 19.28
C SER A 495 0.91 -14.99 19.48
N PRO A 496 1.76 -15.94 19.02
CA PRO A 496 3.21 -15.79 19.09
C PRO A 496 3.74 -14.49 18.47
N ALA A 497 3.03 -13.88 17.51
CA ALA A 497 3.41 -12.58 16.94
C ALA A 497 2.99 -11.37 17.76
N GLN A 498 1.87 -11.45 18.51
CA GLN A 498 1.57 -10.45 19.53
C GLN A 498 2.65 -10.49 20.63
N GLY A 499 3.06 -11.70 21.03
CA GLY A 499 4.22 -11.90 21.90
C GLY A 499 5.50 -11.32 21.30
N LEU A 500 5.80 -11.58 20.03
CA LEU A 500 7.02 -11.11 19.37
C LEU A 500 7.06 -9.58 19.19
N ALA A 501 5.95 -8.97 18.77
CA ALA A 501 5.81 -7.51 18.62
C ALA A 501 6.06 -6.79 19.95
N TYR A 502 5.68 -7.44 21.06
CA TYR A 502 5.93 -6.95 22.40
C TYR A 502 7.38 -7.21 22.84
N VAL A 503 7.93 -8.41 22.61
CA VAL A 503 9.34 -8.72 22.92
C VAL A 503 10.31 -7.79 22.18
N ARG A 504 10.03 -7.44 20.92
CA ARG A 504 10.82 -6.45 20.16
C ARG A 504 10.87 -5.09 20.85
N GLN A 505 9.82 -4.74 21.57
CA GLN A 505 9.67 -3.47 22.29
C GLN A 505 10.21 -3.51 23.74
N VAL A 506 10.70 -4.67 24.21
CA VAL A 506 11.35 -4.81 25.53
C VAL A 506 12.64 -3.97 25.58
N PRO A 507 12.78 -3.03 26.52
CA PRO A 507 13.95 -2.16 26.62
C PRO A 507 15.21 -2.87 27.09
N ASP A 508 15.09 -3.78 28.06
CA ASP A 508 16.22 -4.51 28.62
C ASP A 508 16.73 -5.57 27.63
N LYS A 509 18.00 -5.45 27.24
CA LYS A 509 18.60 -6.28 26.19
C LYS A 509 18.71 -7.75 26.63
N GLN A 510 18.97 -8.01 27.92
CA GLN A 510 19.11 -9.36 28.45
C GLN A 510 17.74 -10.04 28.55
N GLU A 511 16.73 -9.34 29.07
CA GLU A 511 15.36 -9.80 29.15
C GLU A 511 14.77 -10.03 27.76
N ARG A 512 15.02 -9.12 26.81
CA ARG A 512 14.59 -9.27 25.42
C ARG A 512 15.17 -10.53 24.78
N VAL A 513 16.47 -10.79 24.96
CA VAL A 513 17.09 -12.03 24.46
C VAL A 513 16.50 -13.26 25.13
N SER A 514 16.24 -13.20 26.44
CA SER A 514 15.59 -14.28 27.18
C SER A 514 14.18 -14.56 26.67
N ALA A 515 13.39 -13.51 26.41
CA ALA A 515 12.04 -13.60 25.91
C ALA A 515 12.00 -14.10 24.46
N PHE A 516 12.90 -13.63 23.58
CA PHE A 516 13.07 -14.21 22.24
C PHE A 516 13.38 -15.70 22.32
N ARG A 517 14.35 -16.11 23.16
CA ARG A 517 14.71 -17.52 23.34
C ARG A 517 13.54 -18.37 23.81
N GLN A 518 12.72 -17.85 24.71
CA GLN A 518 11.56 -18.55 25.26
C GLN A 518 10.39 -18.59 24.27
N LEU A 519 10.29 -17.62 23.35
CA LEU A 519 9.34 -17.65 22.25
C LEU A 519 9.74 -18.64 21.16
N VAL A 520 11.04 -18.80 20.85
CA VAL A 520 11.57 -19.68 19.77
C VAL A 520 10.90 -21.06 19.66
N PRO A 521 10.63 -21.82 20.74
CA PRO A 521 9.90 -23.10 20.66
C PRO A 521 8.46 -22.98 20.13
N HIS A 522 7.79 -21.86 20.43
CA HIS A 522 6.42 -21.53 20.01
C HIS A 522 6.37 -20.86 18.63
N LEU A 523 7.53 -20.49 18.08
CA LEU A 523 7.68 -19.94 16.74
C LEU A 523 7.82 -21.06 15.70
N ARG A 524 7.34 -20.78 14.49
CA ARG A 524 7.47 -21.70 13.34
C ARG A 524 8.91 -21.70 12.83
N ALA A 525 9.32 -22.75 12.11
CA ALA A 525 10.72 -22.95 11.71
C ALA A 525 11.32 -21.74 10.97
N GLU A 526 10.51 -21.04 10.18
CA GLU A 526 10.88 -19.85 9.41
C GLU A 526 11.11 -18.61 10.28
N GLU A 527 10.27 -18.39 11.31
CA GLU A 527 10.39 -17.27 12.26
C GLU A 527 11.57 -17.46 13.24
N ARG A 528 12.01 -18.71 13.46
CA ARG A 528 13.12 -19.02 14.36
C ARG A 528 14.44 -18.44 13.88
N GLU A 529 14.70 -18.40 12.58
CA GLU A 529 15.97 -17.90 12.05
C GLU A 529 16.09 -16.38 12.25
N GLU A 530 15.07 -15.62 11.84
CA GLU A 530 14.99 -14.17 12.03
C GLU A 530 15.08 -13.78 13.51
N VAL A 531 14.30 -14.44 14.37
CA VAL A 531 14.28 -14.15 15.81
C VAL A 531 15.58 -14.53 16.50
N LEU A 532 16.27 -15.58 16.06
CA LEU A 532 17.62 -15.89 16.54
C LEU A 532 18.67 -14.88 16.04
N GLY A 533 18.48 -14.31 14.86
CA GLY A 533 19.26 -13.19 14.34
C GLY A 533 19.06 -11.91 15.16
N GLU A 534 17.82 -11.55 15.47
CA GLU A 534 17.48 -10.42 16.35
C GLU A 534 18.00 -10.62 17.78
N ALA A 535 17.88 -11.84 18.31
CA ALA A 535 18.42 -12.18 19.62
C ALA A 535 19.95 -12.10 19.64
N LEU A 536 20.65 -12.51 18.58
CA LEU A 536 22.10 -12.33 18.45
C LEU A 536 22.48 -10.84 18.34
N ALA A 537 21.70 -10.05 17.60
CA ALA A 537 21.90 -8.60 17.49
C ALA A 537 21.68 -7.88 18.83
N ALA A 538 20.69 -8.30 19.61
CA ALA A 538 20.46 -7.78 20.96
C ALA A 538 21.57 -8.24 21.93
N ALA A 539 22.03 -9.49 21.84
CA ALA A 539 23.10 -10.03 22.68
C ALA A 539 24.43 -9.29 22.47
N ARG A 540 24.84 -9.04 21.22
CA ARG A 540 26.09 -8.31 20.93
C ARG A 540 26.05 -6.83 21.34
N ALA A 541 24.85 -6.27 21.50
CA ALA A 541 24.65 -4.88 21.95
C ALA A 541 24.70 -4.72 23.49
N ILE A 542 24.91 -5.80 24.24
CA ILE A 542 25.07 -5.77 25.70
C ILE A 542 26.46 -5.25 26.04
N GLU A 543 26.53 -4.21 26.89
CA GLU A 543 27.77 -3.53 27.25
C GLU A 543 28.59 -4.32 28.27
N GLU A 544 27.93 -4.88 29.29
CA GLU A 544 28.59 -5.67 30.33
C GLU A 544 29.09 -7.01 29.78
N GLU A 545 30.41 -7.22 29.84
CA GLU A 545 31.09 -8.40 29.26
C GLU A 545 30.58 -9.73 29.85
N GLY A 546 30.46 -9.82 31.17
CA GLY A 546 30.05 -11.04 31.86
C GLY A 546 28.65 -11.49 31.42
N VAL A 547 27.72 -10.54 31.34
CA VAL A 547 26.35 -10.78 30.85
C VAL A 547 26.34 -11.07 29.35
N ARG A 548 27.09 -10.34 28.52
CA ARG A 548 27.16 -10.59 27.07
C ARG A 548 27.64 -12.00 26.77
N ALA A 549 28.76 -12.43 27.36
CA ALA A 549 29.31 -13.77 27.17
C ALA A 549 28.33 -14.85 27.64
N GLN A 550 27.65 -14.62 28.76
CA GLN A 550 26.62 -15.52 29.28
C GLN A 550 25.43 -15.66 28.33
N VAL A 551 24.94 -14.54 27.78
CA VAL A 551 23.80 -14.52 26.86
C VAL A 551 24.16 -15.14 25.51
N LEU A 552 25.34 -14.85 24.97
CA LEU A 552 25.86 -15.48 23.74
C LEU A 552 26.01 -16.99 23.88
N ARG A 553 26.51 -17.46 25.03
CA ARG A 553 26.63 -18.90 25.34
C ARG A 553 25.28 -19.61 25.28
N VAL A 554 24.24 -18.97 25.81
CA VAL A 554 22.88 -19.53 25.81
C VAL A 554 22.28 -19.57 24.39
N LEU A 555 22.55 -18.54 23.57
CA LEU A 555 22.10 -18.45 22.19
C LEU A 555 22.79 -19.44 21.24
N ILE A 556 24.06 -19.76 21.49
CA ILE A 556 24.89 -20.60 20.61
C ILE A 556 24.22 -21.93 20.27
N ASN A 557 23.57 -22.56 21.26
CA ASN A 557 22.95 -23.87 21.11
C ASN A 557 21.78 -23.87 20.12
N LYS A 558 21.15 -22.71 19.90
CA LYS A 558 20.08 -22.53 18.92
C LYS A 558 20.60 -22.01 17.57
N LEU A 559 21.71 -21.27 17.57
CA LEU A 559 22.33 -20.76 16.34
C LEU A 559 23.03 -21.87 15.53
N VAL A 560 23.69 -22.82 16.19
CA VAL A 560 24.47 -23.88 15.49
C VAL A 560 23.57 -24.85 14.69
N SER A 561 22.27 -24.91 15.00
CA SER A 561 21.29 -25.67 14.21
C SER A 561 20.88 -25.01 12.89
N LEU A 562 21.24 -23.74 12.66
CA LEU A 562 20.88 -23.01 11.44
C LEU A 562 21.84 -23.28 10.27
N SER A 563 21.40 -22.93 9.05
CA SER A 563 22.19 -23.12 7.83
C SER A 563 23.40 -22.18 7.75
N CYS A 564 24.49 -22.62 7.12
CA CYS A 564 25.68 -21.77 6.96
C CYS A 564 25.40 -20.52 6.10
N ALA A 565 24.47 -20.61 5.14
CA ALA A 565 24.04 -19.50 4.30
C ALA A 565 23.40 -18.37 5.13
N PHE A 566 22.70 -18.70 6.21
CA PHE A 566 22.13 -17.74 7.15
C PHE A 566 23.15 -17.25 8.19
N LEU A 567 23.98 -18.16 8.71
CA LEU A 567 24.96 -17.84 9.76
C LEU A 567 26.13 -16.96 9.28
N TYR A 568 26.53 -17.07 8.02
CA TYR A 568 27.68 -16.32 7.49
C TYR A 568 27.44 -14.80 7.41
N PRO A 569 26.32 -14.28 6.88
CA PRO A 569 25.99 -12.86 6.96
C PRO A 569 25.88 -12.34 8.40
N LEU A 570 25.30 -13.13 9.31
CA LEU A 570 25.23 -12.77 10.74
C LEU A 570 26.61 -12.68 11.37
N TRP A 571 27.52 -13.59 11.02
CA TRP A 571 28.92 -13.55 11.43
C TRP A 571 29.63 -12.29 10.93
N GLN A 572 29.47 -11.95 9.64
CA GLN A 572 30.05 -10.74 9.04
C GLN A 572 29.58 -9.45 9.74
N ASN A 573 28.35 -9.42 10.22
CA ASN A 573 27.82 -8.28 10.98
C ASN A 573 28.23 -8.28 12.45
N THR A 574 28.63 -9.44 13.01
CA THR A 574 28.93 -9.60 14.44
C THR A 574 30.41 -9.41 14.73
N LEU A 575 31.29 -9.94 13.88
CA LEU A 575 32.74 -9.89 14.08
C LEU A 575 33.30 -8.45 14.22
N PRO A 576 32.91 -7.46 13.38
CA PRO A 576 33.40 -6.09 13.51
C PRO A 576 32.97 -5.42 14.82
N VAL A 577 31.74 -5.70 15.26
CA VAL A 577 31.19 -5.14 16.51
C VAL A 577 31.98 -5.68 17.71
N LEU A 578 32.24 -6.99 17.75
CA LEU A 578 33.06 -7.58 18.82
C LEU A 578 34.52 -7.11 18.76
N ALA A 579 35.09 -6.94 17.55
CA ALA A 579 36.46 -6.48 17.37
C ALA A 579 36.68 -5.02 17.82
N SER A 580 35.61 -4.23 17.96
CA SER A 580 35.68 -2.87 18.49
C SER A 580 35.80 -2.80 20.02
N GLN A 581 35.66 -3.94 20.71
CA GLN A 581 35.77 -4.05 22.17
C GLN A 581 37.22 -4.21 22.65
N ARG A 582 37.43 -4.23 23.98
CA ARG A 582 38.75 -4.52 24.56
C ARG A 582 39.19 -5.93 24.16
N ARG A 583 40.50 -6.09 24.00
CA ARG A 583 41.11 -7.37 23.57
C ARG A 583 40.74 -8.55 24.48
N SER A 584 40.69 -8.35 25.79
CA SER A 584 40.24 -9.38 26.75
C SER A 584 38.83 -9.87 26.43
N ASP A 585 37.93 -8.93 26.19
CA ASP A 585 36.49 -9.13 26.02
C ASP A 585 36.23 -9.81 24.66
N PHE A 586 36.93 -9.34 23.62
CA PHE A 586 36.91 -9.96 22.30
C PHE A 586 37.37 -11.42 22.35
N LEU A 587 38.45 -11.72 23.07
CA LEU A 587 38.95 -13.10 23.20
C LEU A 587 37.97 -14.01 23.97
N ASN A 588 37.29 -13.45 24.97
CA ASN A 588 36.26 -14.17 25.73
C ASN A 588 35.01 -14.46 24.87
N ASP A 589 34.57 -13.48 24.07
CA ASP A 589 33.47 -13.63 23.12
C ASP A 589 33.82 -14.64 22.00
N ILE A 590 35.04 -14.56 21.44
CA ILE A 590 35.54 -15.53 20.43
C ILE A 590 35.60 -16.95 21.00
N ARG A 591 36.06 -17.12 22.25
CA ARG A 591 36.03 -18.41 22.94
C ARG A 591 34.61 -18.97 22.98
N THR A 592 33.62 -18.13 23.30
CA THR A 592 32.20 -18.52 23.36
C THR A 592 31.62 -18.86 21.97
N LEU A 593 32.04 -18.15 20.92
CA LEU A 593 31.59 -18.34 19.55
C LEU A 593 32.30 -19.49 18.80
N THR A 594 33.26 -20.20 19.42
CA THR A 594 33.98 -21.32 18.80
C THR A 594 33.08 -22.34 18.07
N PRO A 595 31.93 -22.79 18.64
CA PRO A 595 31.04 -23.72 17.93
C PRO A 595 30.48 -23.15 16.63
N LEU A 596 30.24 -21.82 16.59
CA LEU A 596 29.75 -21.13 15.41
C LEU A 596 30.86 -20.98 14.35
N ILE A 597 32.09 -20.68 14.77
CA ILE A 597 33.27 -20.65 13.88
C ILE A 597 33.47 -22.02 13.21
N ALA A 598 33.40 -23.10 14.00
CA ALA A 598 33.51 -24.46 13.51
C ALA A 598 32.35 -24.82 12.54
N LYS A 599 31.12 -24.39 12.84
CA LYS A 599 29.94 -24.62 11.99
C LYS A 599 30.08 -23.93 10.62
N ILE A 600 30.52 -22.68 10.61
CA ILE A 600 30.58 -21.85 9.39
C ILE A 600 31.80 -22.19 8.54
N GLY A 601 32.99 -22.26 9.15
CA GLY A 601 34.27 -22.37 8.43
C GLY A 601 34.98 -23.72 8.54
N GLY A 602 34.37 -24.68 9.24
CA GLY A 602 34.94 -26.01 9.46
C GLY A 602 36.23 -26.01 10.28
N GLN A 603 36.94 -27.13 10.27
CA GLN A 603 38.18 -27.32 11.03
C GLN A 603 39.27 -26.29 10.68
N LYS A 604 39.42 -25.96 9.38
CA LYS A 604 40.42 -25.01 8.91
C LYS A 604 40.24 -23.62 9.53
N ALA A 605 39.01 -23.15 9.70
CA ALA A 605 38.74 -21.86 10.32
C ALA A 605 39.08 -21.84 11.82
N VAL A 606 38.87 -22.95 12.55
CA VAL A 606 39.24 -23.06 13.96
C VAL A 606 40.76 -23.04 14.13
N GLU A 607 41.49 -23.80 13.31
CA GLU A 607 42.96 -23.82 13.31
C GLU A 607 43.54 -22.44 12.97
N GLU A 608 42.99 -21.78 11.95
CA GLU A 608 43.45 -20.44 11.55
C GLU A 608 43.11 -19.39 12.60
N THR A 609 41.95 -19.48 13.27
CA THR A 609 41.60 -18.57 14.37
C THR A 609 42.61 -18.67 15.52
N PHE A 610 43.02 -19.89 15.91
CA PHE A 610 44.06 -20.09 16.93
C PHE A 610 45.42 -19.53 16.50
N ARG A 611 45.83 -19.78 15.24
CA ARG A 611 47.08 -19.23 14.68
C ARG A 611 47.05 -17.70 14.61
N ALA A 612 45.95 -17.12 14.14
CA ALA A 612 45.74 -15.68 14.07
C ALA A 612 45.84 -15.03 15.45
N ILE A 613 45.20 -15.60 16.46
CA ILE A 613 45.32 -15.14 17.86
C ILE A 613 46.79 -15.17 18.29
N ARG A 614 47.50 -16.30 18.16
CA ARG A 614 48.92 -16.38 18.58
C ARG A 614 49.85 -15.43 17.83
N ASN A 615 49.64 -15.22 16.53
CA ASN A 615 50.47 -14.38 15.69
C ASN A 615 50.24 -12.89 16.00
N VAL A 616 48.98 -12.45 16.06
CA VAL A 616 48.64 -11.04 16.34
C VAL A 616 49.02 -10.66 17.78
N MET A 617 48.88 -11.59 18.74
CA MET A 617 49.37 -11.34 20.11
C MET A 617 50.90 -11.14 20.18
N ARG A 618 51.68 -11.66 19.23
CA ARG A 618 53.13 -11.41 19.17
C ARG A 618 53.48 -10.04 18.59
N TRP A 619 52.62 -9.48 17.74
CA TRP A 619 52.82 -8.17 17.13
C TRP A 619 52.54 -7.04 18.13
N TRP A 620 51.60 -7.27 19.06
CA TRP A 620 51.29 -6.37 20.17
C TRP A 620 51.11 -7.19 21.46
N PRO A 621 52.18 -7.41 22.24
CA PRO A 621 52.17 -8.26 23.44
C PRO A 621 51.06 -7.93 24.44
#